data_AF-A0A430AEP4-F1
#
_entry.id   AF-A0A430AEP4-F1
#
_cell.length_a   1.000
_cell.length_b   1.000
_cell.length_c   1.000
_cell.angle_alpha   90.00
_cell.angle_beta   90.00
_cell.angle_gamma   90.00
#
_symmetry.space_group_name_H-M   'P 1'
#
loop_
_entity.id
_entity.type
_entity.pdbx_description
1 polymer ?
#
loop_
_entity_poly.entity_id
_entity_poly.type
_entity_poly.pdbx_seq_one_letter_code
_entity_poly.pdbx_strand_id
1 'polypeptide(L)'
;MSKLKRKRQKKIKQVSKSVAKIVSLFLILGMLFIVVLQHLSTSVQQTNDSSDTQEQTQQTFIAELLPHAKELQKQYGILPSIILGQAILESDWGKSQLGKDYHNLFGIKAGDAEDKVELKTKEYEDGKWKEITAAFKVYPNWQASMTDHTLLFVNGVSWNTTIYQNVLKATNYKVAAQALQDAGYATDPDYASKITSVIETYQLNQYD
;
A
#
# COMPACT_ATOMS: atom_id res chain seq x y z
N MET A 1 86.12 -11.51 16.47
CA MET A 1 84.66 -11.46 16.77
C MET A 1 83.89 -12.35 15.80
N SER A 2 83.18 -13.37 16.31
CA SER A 2 82.84 -14.61 15.58
C SER A 2 81.61 -14.52 14.66
N LYS A 3 81.64 -15.29 13.56
CA LYS A 3 80.56 -15.47 12.56
C LYS A 3 79.19 -15.86 13.19
N LEU A 4 79.19 -16.40 14.40
CA LEU A 4 78.01 -16.81 15.17
C LEU A 4 77.15 -15.62 15.65
N LYS A 5 77.76 -14.51 16.12
CA LYS A 5 77.00 -13.32 16.54
C LYS A 5 76.24 -12.68 15.36
N ARG A 6 76.85 -12.68 14.17
CA ARG A 6 76.28 -12.11 12.93
C ARG A 6 75.08 -12.92 12.40
N LYS A 7 75.12 -14.26 12.51
CA LYS A 7 73.96 -15.13 12.18
C LYS A 7 72.79 -14.94 13.14
N ARG A 8 73.06 -14.83 14.46
CA ARG A 8 72.02 -14.65 15.48
C ARG A 8 71.30 -13.30 15.34
N GLN A 9 72.02 -12.21 15.06
CA GLN A 9 71.41 -10.90 14.78
C GLN A 9 70.56 -10.88 13.51
N LYS A 10 70.98 -11.58 12.44
CA LYS A 10 70.16 -11.72 11.22
C LYS A 10 68.86 -12.48 11.48
N LYS A 11 68.90 -13.56 12.28
CA LYS A 11 67.73 -14.36 12.63
C LYS A 11 66.71 -13.56 13.47
N ILE A 12 67.18 -12.76 14.43
CA ILE A 12 66.33 -11.89 15.26
C ILE A 12 65.65 -10.79 14.40
N LYS A 13 66.40 -10.13 13.49
CA LYS A 13 65.82 -9.14 12.56
C LYS A 13 64.80 -9.75 11.58
N GLN A 14 64.95 -11.03 11.23
CA GLN A 14 64.01 -11.73 10.33
C GLN A 14 62.73 -12.15 11.06
N VAL A 15 62.84 -12.57 12.32
CA VAL A 15 61.68 -12.85 13.18
C VAL A 15 60.89 -11.56 13.47
N SER A 16 61.55 -10.45 13.80
CA SER A 16 60.85 -9.18 14.07
C SER A 16 60.11 -8.63 12.84
N LYS A 17 60.69 -8.78 11.63
CA LYS A 17 60.00 -8.44 10.37
C LYS A 17 58.80 -9.34 10.08
N SER A 18 58.86 -10.62 10.48
CA SER A 18 57.75 -11.57 10.26
C SER A 18 56.61 -11.32 11.25
N VAL A 19 56.92 -11.01 12.52
CA VAL A 19 55.92 -10.60 13.52
C VAL A 19 55.25 -9.28 13.13
N ALA A 20 56.01 -8.28 12.66
CA ALA A 20 55.45 -7.02 12.17
C ALA A 20 54.48 -7.22 11.00
N LYS A 21 54.76 -8.17 10.08
CA LYS A 21 53.85 -8.51 8.97
C LYS A 21 52.56 -9.19 9.43
N ILE A 22 52.63 -10.07 10.44
CA ILE A 22 51.46 -10.74 11.00
C ILE A 22 50.58 -9.73 11.74
N VAL A 23 51.17 -8.84 12.55
CA VAL A 23 50.45 -7.75 13.23
C VAL A 23 49.78 -6.80 12.22
N SER A 24 50.47 -6.43 11.14
CA SER A 24 49.87 -5.60 10.09
C SER A 24 48.72 -6.30 9.35
N LEU A 25 48.78 -7.62 9.17
CA LEU A 25 47.72 -8.39 8.51
C LEU A 25 46.45 -8.46 9.38
N PHE A 26 46.60 -8.66 10.70
CA PHE A 26 45.47 -8.62 11.64
C PHE A 26 44.84 -7.23 11.76
N LEU A 27 45.62 -6.15 11.67
CA LEU A 27 45.09 -4.78 11.63
C LEU A 27 44.28 -4.51 10.36
N ILE A 28 44.75 -4.99 9.20
CA ILE A 28 44.03 -4.86 7.93
C ILE A 28 42.73 -5.68 7.92
N LEU A 29 42.76 -6.93 8.42
CA LEU A 29 41.55 -7.75 8.53
C LEU A 29 40.54 -7.16 9.54
N GLY A 30 41.00 -6.62 10.67
CA GLY A 30 40.14 -5.93 11.64
C GLY A 30 39.51 -4.66 11.05
N MET A 31 40.27 -3.88 10.28
CA MET A 31 39.74 -2.71 9.58
C MET A 31 38.74 -3.10 8.47
N LEU A 32 39.00 -4.17 7.73
CA LEU A 32 38.05 -4.71 6.74
C LEU A 32 36.75 -5.17 7.41
N PHE A 33 36.85 -5.83 8.58
CA PHE A 33 35.71 -6.27 9.36
C PHE A 33 34.88 -5.09 9.90
N ILE A 34 35.52 -4.01 10.36
CA ILE A 34 34.84 -2.78 10.78
C ILE A 34 34.12 -2.11 9.60
N VAL A 35 34.74 -2.05 8.42
CA VAL A 35 34.12 -1.51 7.20
C VAL A 35 32.94 -2.37 6.75
N VAL A 36 33.05 -3.71 6.83
CA VAL A 36 31.93 -4.63 6.55
C VAL A 36 30.80 -4.46 7.57
N LEU A 37 31.11 -4.31 8.86
CA LEU A 37 30.12 -4.01 9.90
C LEU A 37 29.42 -2.65 9.67
N GLN A 38 30.17 -1.62 9.26
CA GLN A 38 29.61 -0.32 8.91
C GLN A 38 28.69 -0.38 7.68
N HIS A 39 29.02 -1.20 6.68
CA HIS A 39 28.17 -1.46 5.51
C HIS A 39 26.93 -2.32 5.83
N LEU A 40 27.01 -3.23 6.81
CA LEU A 40 25.85 -3.97 7.30
C LEU A 40 24.87 -3.05 8.06
N SER A 41 25.37 -2.11 8.86
CA SER A 41 24.51 -1.15 9.58
C SER A 41 23.77 -0.18 8.63
N THR A 42 24.39 0.20 7.51
CA THR A 42 23.75 1.08 6.52
C THR A 42 22.65 0.40 5.73
N SER A 43 22.75 -0.91 5.50
CA SER A 43 21.73 -1.68 4.76
C SER A 43 20.45 -1.94 5.59
N VAL A 44 20.56 -2.05 6.92
CA VAL A 44 19.39 -2.15 7.82
C VAL A 44 18.65 -0.82 7.96
N GLN A 45 19.34 0.31 7.82
CA GLN A 45 18.71 1.63 7.95
C GLN A 45 17.84 1.99 6.73
N GLN A 46 18.19 1.50 5.53
CA GLN A 46 17.38 1.72 4.32
C GLN A 46 16.05 0.96 4.33
N THR A 47 15.93 -0.16 5.04
CA THR A 47 14.69 -0.94 5.12
C THR A 47 13.68 -0.35 6.11
N ASN A 48 14.14 0.29 7.18
CA ASN A 48 13.25 0.84 8.21
C ASN A 48 12.64 2.20 7.81
N ASP A 49 13.39 3.04 7.09
CA ASP A 49 12.93 4.38 6.71
C ASP A 49 11.79 4.35 5.66
N SER A 50 11.83 3.37 4.75
CA SER A 50 10.81 3.20 3.71
C SER A 50 9.51 2.61 4.25
N SER A 51 9.58 1.69 5.22
CA SER A 51 8.40 1.11 5.85
C SER A 51 7.66 2.12 6.73
N ASP A 52 8.41 2.93 7.51
CA ASP A 52 7.85 3.93 8.42
C ASP A 52 7.16 5.07 7.62
N THR A 53 7.78 5.51 6.53
CA THR A 53 7.19 6.51 5.62
C THR A 53 5.93 5.98 4.91
N GLN A 54 5.93 4.70 4.51
CA GLN A 54 4.77 4.08 3.87
C GLN A 54 3.60 3.95 4.85
N GLU A 55 3.85 3.45 6.06
CA GLU A 55 2.83 3.34 7.12
C GLU A 55 2.24 4.71 7.47
N GLN A 56 3.09 5.74 7.62
CA GLN A 56 2.64 7.11 7.88
C GLN A 56 1.74 7.66 6.75
N THR A 57 2.07 7.36 5.49
CA THR A 57 1.25 7.75 4.34
C THR A 57 -0.11 7.05 4.36
N GLN A 58 -0.14 5.76 4.72
CA GLN A 58 -1.37 4.96 4.82
C GLN A 58 -2.29 5.48 5.93
N GLN A 59 -1.74 5.77 7.12
CA GLN A 59 -2.49 6.35 8.23
C GLN A 59 -3.02 7.75 7.89
N THR A 60 -2.24 8.55 7.17
CA THR A 60 -2.69 9.88 6.71
C THR A 60 -3.89 9.76 5.77
N PHE A 61 -3.86 8.83 4.81
CA PHE A 61 -4.99 8.59 3.92
C PHE A 61 -6.26 8.19 4.67
N ILE A 62 -6.16 7.25 5.62
CA ILE A 62 -7.30 6.85 6.46
C ILE A 62 -7.83 8.04 7.27
N ALA A 63 -6.93 8.79 7.92
CA ALA A 63 -7.28 9.93 8.76
C ALA A 63 -7.99 11.05 7.98
N GLU A 64 -7.61 11.28 6.72
CA GLU A 64 -8.24 12.28 5.87
C GLU A 64 -9.69 11.91 5.48
N LEU A 65 -9.94 10.62 5.19
CA LEU A 65 -11.25 10.15 4.74
C LEU A 65 -12.21 9.83 5.90
N LEU A 66 -11.69 9.42 7.05
CA LEU A 66 -12.47 8.91 8.18
C LEU A 66 -13.59 9.85 8.65
N PRO A 67 -13.39 11.17 8.84
CA PRO A 67 -14.46 12.06 9.30
C PRO A 67 -15.68 12.04 8.37
N HIS A 68 -15.46 12.04 7.06
CA HIS A 68 -16.54 12.01 6.08
C HIS A 68 -17.16 10.61 5.95
N ALA A 69 -16.36 9.54 6.09
CA ALA A 69 -16.91 8.18 6.15
C ALA A 69 -17.89 8.01 7.34
N LYS A 70 -17.57 8.59 8.50
CA LYS A 70 -18.46 8.61 9.68
C LYS A 70 -19.72 9.46 9.47
N GLU A 71 -19.62 10.57 8.73
CA GLU A 71 -20.78 11.36 8.33
C GLU A 71 -21.73 10.56 7.43
N LEU A 72 -21.17 9.89 6.40
CA LEU A 72 -21.93 9.05 5.48
C LEU A 72 -22.58 7.85 6.19
N GLN A 73 -21.92 7.26 7.18
CA GLN A 73 -22.53 6.25 8.05
C GLN A 73 -23.76 6.80 8.77
N LYS A 74 -23.63 7.96 9.43
CA LYS A 74 -24.73 8.58 10.16
C LYS A 74 -25.92 8.91 9.24
N GLN A 75 -25.64 9.32 8.01
CA GLN A 75 -26.66 9.76 7.07
C GLN A 75 -27.32 8.62 6.30
N TYR A 76 -26.55 7.59 5.91
CA TYR A 76 -27.00 6.56 4.97
C TYR A 76 -26.86 5.13 5.47
N GLY A 77 -26.24 4.91 6.64
CA GLY A 77 -26.11 3.60 7.28
C GLY A 77 -24.99 2.71 6.75
N ILE A 78 -24.22 3.16 5.76
CA ILE A 78 -23.05 2.40 5.29
C ILE A 78 -21.94 2.37 6.35
N LEU A 79 -21.30 1.22 6.52
CA LEU A 79 -20.18 1.04 7.44
C LEU A 79 -18.93 1.81 6.95
N PRO A 80 -18.30 2.66 7.77
CA PRO A 80 -17.07 3.37 7.40
C PRO A 80 -15.94 2.43 6.99
N SER A 81 -15.82 1.25 7.62
CA SER A 81 -14.83 0.25 7.21
C SER A 81 -15.00 -0.18 5.75
N ILE A 82 -16.23 -0.25 5.23
CA ILE A 82 -16.50 -0.60 3.82
C ILE A 82 -16.07 0.53 2.90
N ILE A 83 -16.44 1.79 3.21
CA ILE A 83 -16.03 2.95 2.40
C ILE A 83 -14.50 3.03 2.34
N LEU A 84 -13.83 2.96 3.49
CA LEU A 84 -12.38 3.07 3.59
C LEU A 84 -11.68 1.88 2.94
N GLY A 85 -12.19 0.65 3.16
CA GLY A 85 -11.64 -0.57 2.57
C GLY A 85 -11.72 -0.57 1.04
N GLN A 86 -12.86 -0.16 0.47
CA GLN A 86 -13.01 0.01 -0.98
C GLN A 86 -12.12 1.15 -1.48
N ALA A 87 -12.09 2.31 -0.82
CA ALA A 87 -11.21 3.41 -1.22
C ALA A 87 -9.73 2.98 -1.28
N ILE A 88 -9.25 2.22 -0.29
CA ILE A 88 -7.88 1.68 -0.28
C ILE A 88 -7.66 0.73 -1.46
N LEU A 89 -8.55 -0.25 -1.65
CA LEU A 89 -8.41 -1.28 -2.67
C LEU A 89 -8.47 -0.72 -4.10
N GLU A 90 -9.45 0.15 -4.36
CA GLU A 90 -9.77 0.63 -5.71
C GLU A 90 -8.79 1.74 -6.17
N SER A 91 -8.24 2.52 -5.24
CA SER A 91 -7.39 3.68 -5.58
C SER A 91 -5.90 3.49 -5.35
N ASP A 92 -5.49 2.33 -4.80
CA ASP A 92 -4.14 2.10 -4.26
C ASP A 92 -3.72 3.23 -3.31
N TRP A 93 -4.47 3.42 -2.21
CA TRP A 93 -4.21 4.49 -1.23
C TRP A 93 -4.24 5.90 -1.83
N GLY A 94 -5.13 6.14 -2.80
CA GLY A 94 -5.24 7.40 -3.53
C GLY A 94 -4.12 7.64 -4.54
N LYS A 95 -3.21 6.68 -4.76
CA LYS A 95 -2.02 6.83 -5.62
C LYS A 95 -2.30 6.54 -7.08
N SER A 96 -3.37 5.81 -7.41
CA SER A 96 -3.81 5.62 -8.79
C SER A 96 -3.96 6.98 -9.48
N GLN A 97 -3.66 7.06 -10.77
CA GLN A 97 -3.80 8.30 -11.52
C GLN A 97 -5.22 8.89 -11.38
N LEU A 98 -6.22 8.03 -11.43
CA LEU A 98 -7.62 8.42 -11.32
C LEU A 98 -7.97 8.96 -9.92
N GLY A 99 -7.48 8.32 -8.86
CA GLY A 99 -7.65 8.80 -7.49
C GLY A 99 -6.87 10.09 -7.21
N LYS A 100 -5.63 10.20 -7.69
CA LYS A 100 -4.74 11.32 -7.40
C LYS A 100 -5.09 12.59 -8.17
N ASP A 101 -5.23 12.48 -9.49
CA ASP A 101 -5.31 13.66 -10.37
C ASP A 101 -6.77 14.12 -10.57
N TYR A 102 -7.73 13.22 -10.37
CA TYR A 102 -9.17 13.46 -10.63
C TYR A 102 -10.06 13.17 -9.42
N HIS A 103 -9.46 12.85 -8.28
CA HIS A 103 -10.14 12.59 -7.00
C HIS A 103 -11.21 11.47 -7.04
N ASN A 104 -11.13 10.56 -8.02
CA ASN A 104 -12.08 9.47 -8.18
C ASN A 104 -11.49 8.19 -7.59
N LEU A 105 -11.79 7.95 -6.31
CA LEU A 105 -11.22 6.83 -5.55
C LEU A 105 -11.81 5.47 -5.93
N PHE A 106 -12.98 5.43 -6.57
CA PHE A 106 -13.77 4.20 -6.76
C PHE A 106 -13.93 3.80 -8.22
N GLY A 107 -13.22 4.46 -9.14
CA GLY A 107 -13.30 4.15 -10.57
C GLY A 107 -14.67 4.44 -11.19
N ILE A 108 -15.44 5.38 -10.65
CA ILE A 108 -16.82 5.63 -11.10
C ILE A 108 -16.80 6.19 -12.53
N LYS A 109 -17.45 5.47 -13.46
CA LYS A 109 -17.60 5.87 -14.86
C LYS A 109 -18.56 7.06 -14.97
N ALA A 110 -18.26 7.97 -15.91
CA ALA A 110 -19.10 9.13 -16.17
C ALA A 110 -20.19 8.82 -17.20
N GLY A 111 -21.38 9.35 -16.97
CA GLY A 111 -22.43 9.52 -17.96
C GLY A 111 -22.19 10.73 -18.87
N ASP A 112 -23.17 11.03 -19.72
CA ASP A 112 -23.00 12.04 -20.76
C ASP A 112 -22.89 13.47 -20.22
N ALA A 113 -23.61 13.78 -19.13
CA ALA A 113 -23.76 15.13 -18.59
C ALA A 113 -22.77 15.48 -17.45
N GLU A 114 -21.81 14.60 -17.16
CA GLU A 114 -20.89 14.75 -16.02
C GLU A 114 -19.50 15.19 -16.46
N ASP A 115 -18.82 15.94 -15.61
CA ASP A 115 -17.41 16.27 -15.80
C ASP A 115 -16.59 14.98 -15.82
N LYS A 116 -15.81 14.80 -16.88
CA LYS A 116 -15.16 13.52 -17.17
C LYS A 116 -13.77 13.63 -17.76
N VAL A 117 -12.99 12.60 -17.51
CA VAL A 117 -11.71 12.34 -18.16
C VAL A 117 -11.76 10.99 -18.88
N GLU A 118 -11.22 10.94 -20.09
CA GLU A 118 -11.02 9.68 -20.81
C GLU A 118 -9.63 9.13 -20.51
N LEU A 119 -9.59 7.92 -19.95
CA LEU A 119 -8.35 7.22 -19.64
C LEU A 119 -8.39 5.81 -20.19
N LYS A 120 -7.21 5.28 -20.50
CA LYS A 120 -7.05 3.86 -20.79
C LYS A 120 -7.17 3.07 -19.50
N THR A 121 -8.00 2.04 -19.51
CA THR A 121 -8.19 1.10 -18.41
C THR A 121 -8.12 -0.33 -18.93
N LYS A 122 -7.89 -1.28 -18.01
CA LYS A 122 -7.95 -2.70 -18.31
C LYS A 122 -9.29 -3.25 -17.84
N GLU A 123 -10.06 -3.83 -18.75
CA GLU A 123 -11.29 -4.55 -18.44
C GLU A 123 -11.05 -6.04 -18.63
N TYR A 124 -11.70 -6.86 -17.79
CA TYR A 124 -11.68 -8.32 -17.94
C TYR A 124 -12.99 -8.78 -18.59
N GLU A 125 -12.90 -9.13 -19.87
CA GLU A 125 -14.04 -9.57 -20.69
C GLU A 125 -13.68 -10.87 -21.41
N ASP A 126 -14.63 -11.81 -21.48
CA ASP A 126 -14.44 -13.08 -22.20
C ASP A 126 -13.20 -13.88 -21.76
N GLY A 127 -12.86 -13.79 -20.47
CA GLY A 127 -11.69 -14.48 -19.90
C GLY A 127 -10.34 -13.83 -20.20
N LYS A 128 -10.30 -12.61 -20.77
CA LYS A 128 -9.07 -11.92 -21.16
C LYS A 128 -9.08 -10.46 -20.72
N TRP A 129 -7.90 -9.95 -20.35
CA TRP A 129 -7.70 -8.53 -20.12
C TRP A 129 -7.60 -7.79 -21.46
N LYS A 130 -8.41 -6.75 -21.63
CA LYS A 130 -8.41 -5.84 -22.78
C LYS A 130 -8.13 -4.42 -22.29
N GLU A 131 -7.27 -3.68 -22.99
CA GLU A 131 -7.14 -2.24 -22.76
C GLU A 131 -8.22 -1.53 -23.57
N ILE A 132 -9.03 -0.73 -22.90
CA ILE A 132 -10.07 0.10 -23.53
C ILE A 132 -9.96 1.54 -23.02
N THR A 133 -10.48 2.49 -23.79
CA THR A 133 -10.69 3.85 -23.29
C THR A 133 -12.06 3.91 -22.61
N ALA A 134 -12.11 4.39 -21.38
CA ALA A 134 -13.34 4.62 -20.64
C ALA A 134 -13.36 6.06 -20.09
N ALA A 135 -14.57 6.62 -19.98
CA ALA A 135 -14.78 7.93 -19.37
C ALA A 135 -15.08 7.77 -17.88
N PHE A 136 -14.32 8.47 -17.05
CA PHE A 136 -14.45 8.45 -15.60
C PHE A 136 -14.85 9.82 -15.08
N LYS A 137 -15.64 9.84 -14.00
CA LYS A 137 -16.02 11.09 -13.33
C LYS A 137 -14.78 11.78 -12.76
N VAL A 138 -14.79 13.11 -12.81
CA VAL A 138 -13.83 13.98 -12.14
C VAL A 138 -14.51 14.63 -10.94
N TYR A 139 -13.83 14.65 -9.80
CA TYR A 139 -14.36 15.23 -8.57
C TYR A 139 -13.50 16.39 -8.06
N PRO A 140 -14.11 17.34 -7.33
CA PRO A 140 -13.37 18.44 -6.72
C PRO A 140 -12.46 17.97 -5.57
N ASN A 141 -12.80 16.87 -4.90
CA ASN A 141 -12.03 16.25 -3.82
C ASN A 141 -12.47 14.79 -3.60
N TRP A 142 -11.75 14.06 -2.75
CA TRP A 142 -12.06 12.67 -2.43
C TRP A 142 -13.40 12.48 -1.71
N GLN A 143 -13.80 13.44 -0.86
CA GLN A 143 -15.06 13.37 -0.13
C GLN A 143 -16.26 13.38 -1.09
N ALA A 144 -16.19 14.13 -2.19
CA ALA A 144 -17.21 14.13 -3.23
C ALA A 144 -17.34 12.75 -3.91
N SER A 145 -16.23 12.05 -4.18
CA SER A 145 -16.31 10.69 -4.74
C SER A 145 -16.81 9.67 -3.71
N MET A 146 -16.49 9.84 -2.42
CA MET A 146 -17.06 9.01 -1.34
C MET A 146 -18.58 9.19 -1.20
N THR A 147 -19.06 10.43 -1.33
CA THR A 147 -20.49 10.72 -1.34
C THR A 147 -21.17 10.03 -2.53
N ASP A 148 -20.63 10.18 -3.75
CA ASP A 148 -21.23 9.57 -4.95
C ASP A 148 -21.23 8.04 -4.88
N HIS A 149 -20.13 7.45 -4.41
CA HIS A 149 -20.03 6.02 -4.13
C HIS A 149 -21.07 5.54 -3.10
N THR A 150 -21.30 6.30 -2.03
CA THR A 150 -22.34 5.96 -1.05
C THR A 150 -23.73 6.07 -1.66
N LEU A 151 -23.98 7.08 -2.48
CA LEU A 151 -25.25 7.28 -3.16
C LEU A 151 -25.55 6.17 -4.18
N LEU A 152 -24.54 5.52 -4.77
CA LEU A 152 -24.74 4.30 -5.56
C LEU A 152 -25.43 3.21 -4.73
N PHE A 153 -25.05 3.04 -3.46
CA PHE A 153 -25.67 2.04 -2.59
C PHE A 153 -27.07 2.42 -2.14
N VAL A 154 -27.30 3.72 -1.92
CA VAL A 154 -28.60 4.26 -1.52
C VAL A 154 -29.62 4.18 -2.66
N ASN A 155 -29.20 4.55 -3.87
CA ASN A 155 -30.09 4.68 -5.02
C ASN A 155 -30.14 3.41 -5.87
N GLY A 156 -29.16 2.52 -5.72
CA GLY A 156 -28.95 1.39 -6.62
C GLY A 156 -28.56 1.82 -8.02
N VAL A 157 -28.86 0.97 -8.99
CA VAL A 157 -28.63 1.21 -10.42
C VAL A 157 -29.95 1.35 -11.16
N SER A 158 -29.93 1.93 -12.36
CA SER A 158 -31.15 2.25 -13.14
C SER A 158 -32.11 1.07 -13.33
N TRP A 159 -31.59 -0.15 -13.45
CA TRP A 159 -32.38 -1.37 -13.64
C TRP A 159 -32.72 -2.10 -12.34
N ASN A 160 -32.11 -1.73 -11.21
CA ASN A 160 -32.42 -2.26 -9.89
C ASN A 160 -31.99 -1.26 -8.80
N THR A 161 -32.94 -0.46 -8.35
CA THR A 161 -32.74 0.58 -7.33
C THR A 161 -32.49 0.02 -5.92
N THR A 162 -32.63 -1.30 -5.75
CA THR A 162 -32.51 -1.95 -4.45
C THR A 162 -31.34 -2.92 -4.35
N ILE A 163 -30.54 -3.03 -5.42
CA ILE A 163 -29.49 -4.05 -5.55
C ILE A 163 -28.48 -4.06 -4.39
N TYR A 164 -28.18 -2.88 -3.83
CA TYR A 164 -27.21 -2.71 -2.75
C TYR A 164 -27.84 -2.55 -1.36
N GLN A 165 -29.17 -2.72 -1.20
CA GLN A 165 -29.81 -2.51 0.10
C GLN A 165 -29.25 -3.41 1.21
N ASN A 166 -28.79 -4.62 0.87
CA ASN A 166 -28.20 -5.53 1.86
C ASN A 166 -26.84 -5.05 2.35
N VAL A 167 -26.11 -4.26 1.57
CA VAL A 167 -24.87 -3.59 2.00
C VAL A 167 -25.18 -2.58 3.12
N LEU A 168 -26.23 -1.78 2.93
CA LEU A 168 -26.66 -0.77 3.92
C LEU A 168 -27.30 -1.37 5.19
N LYS A 169 -27.87 -2.57 5.10
CA LYS A 169 -28.48 -3.29 6.23
C LYS A 169 -27.48 -4.19 6.99
N ALA A 170 -26.27 -4.36 6.47
CA ALA A 170 -25.30 -5.26 7.04
C ALA A 170 -24.88 -4.79 8.44
N THR A 171 -24.88 -5.71 9.41
CA THR A 171 -24.53 -5.42 10.80
C THR A 171 -23.03 -5.46 11.07
N ASN A 172 -22.22 -5.92 10.10
CA ASN A 172 -20.77 -5.92 10.16
C ASN A 172 -20.17 -5.96 8.75
N TYR A 173 -18.89 -5.62 8.66
CA TYR A 173 -18.16 -5.51 7.41
C TYR A 173 -18.09 -6.82 6.60
N LYS A 174 -18.07 -8.00 7.23
CA LYS A 174 -18.05 -9.28 6.51
C LYS A 174 -19.35 -9.53 5.76
N VAL A 175 -20.48 -9.22 6.42
CA VAL A 175 -21.81 -9.30 5.80
C VAL A 175 -21.94 -8.26 4.69
N ALA A 176 -21.43 -7.04 4.89
CA ALA A 176 -21.45 -6.00 3.87
C ALA A 176 -20.59 -6.36 2.66
N ALA A 177 -19.39 -6.90 2.87
CA ALA A 177 -18.49 -7.36 1.81
C ALA A 177 -19.11 -8.50 1.00
N GLN A 178 -19.74 -9.47 1.67
CA GLN A 178 -20.49 -10.52 0.97
C GLN A 178 -21.67 -9.95 0.18
N ALA A 179 -22.42 -8.99 0.76
CA ALA A 179 -23.51 -8.34 0.04
C ALA A 179 -23.03 -7.57 -1.21
N LEU A 180 -21.83 -6.99 -1.19
CA LEU A 180 -21.22 -6.38 -2.39
C LEU A 180 -20.94 -7.42 -3.47
N GLN A 181 -20.40 -8.58 -3.10
CA GLN A 181 -20.16 -9.70 -4.03
C GLN A 181 -21.47 -10.22 -4.62
N ASP A 182 -22.48 -10.46 -3.78
CA ASP A 182 -23.78 -10.99 -4.19
C ASP A 182 -24.53 -10.00 -5.09
N ALA A 183 -24.35 -8.70 -4.86
CA ALA A 183 -24.90 -7.62 -5.69
C ALA A 183 -24.16 -7.46 -7.04
N GLY A 184 -23.03 -8.13 -7.24
CA GLY A 184 -22.23 -8.03 -8.45
C GLY A 184 -21.48 -6.70 -8.58
N TYR A 185 -21.06 -6.10 -7.46
CA TYR A 185 -20.31 -4.83 -7.46
C TYR A 185 -19.02 -4.93 -8.30
N ALA A 186 -18.32 -6.07 -8.20
CA ALA A 186 -17.14 -6.39 -8.99
C ALA A 186 -17.28 -7.76 -9.64
N THR A 187 -16.66 -7.94 -10.82
CA THR A 187 -16.61 -9.23 -11.53
C THR A 187 -15.61 -10.22 -10.91
N ASP A 188 -14.77 -9.72 -9.99
CA ASP A 188 -13.80 -10.51 -9.25
C ASP A 188 -14.50 -11.49 -8.28
N PRO A 189 -14.28 -12.80 -8.39
CA PRO A 189 -14.92 -13.79 -7.51
C PRO A 189 -14.42 -13.72 -6.06
N ASP A 190 -13.28 -13.08 -5.81
CA ASP A 190 -12.68 -12.95 -4.47
C ASP A 190 -12.88 -11.55 -3.85
N TYR A 191 -13.77 -10.72 -4.43
CA TYR A 191 -13.92 -9.33 -4.02
C TYR A 191 -14.27 -9.17 -2.53
N ALA A 192 -15.24 -9.94 -2.03
CA ALA A 192 -15.62 -9.92 -0.62
C ALA A 192 -14.43 -10.24 0.30
N SER A 193 -13.64 -11.26 -0.06
CA SER A 193 -12.46 -11.68 0.68
C SER A 193 -11.36 -10.61 0.66
N LYS A 194 -11.16 -9.93 -0.47
CA LYS A 194 -10.19 -8.84 -0.60
C LYS A 194 -10.55 -7.65 0.27
N ILE A 195 -11.80 -7.19 0.22
CA ILE A 195 -12.27 -6.09 1.08
C ILE A 195 -12.16 -6.47 2.56
N THR A 196 -12.61 -7.67 2.93
CA THR A 196 -12.48 -8.18 4.30
C THR A 196 -11.01 -8.18 4.76
N SER A 197 -10.10 -8.64 3.90
CA SER A 197 -8.66 -8.68 4.21
C SER A 197 -8.07 -7.28 4.40
N VAL A 198 -8.45 -6.30 3.58
CA VAL A 198 -8.04 -4.89 3.74
C VAL A 198 -8.55 -4.35 5.08
N ILE A 199 -9.83 -4.55 5.38
CA ILE A 199 -10.44 -4.09 6.63
C ILE A 199 -9.75 -4.68 7.86
N GLU A 200 -9.45 -5.98 7.84
CA GLU A 200 -8.78 -6.66 8.96
C GLU A 200 -7.31 -6.25 9.10
N THR A 201 -6.58 -6.12 7.97
CA THR A 201 -5.16 -5.73 7.96
C THR A 201 -4.96 -4.35 8.57
N TYR A 202 -5.83 -3.40 8.26
CA TYR A 202 -5.74 -2.02 8.74
C TYR A 202 -6.71 -1.72 9.89
N GLN A 203 -7.34 -2.76 10.45
CA GLN A 203 -8.25 -2.68 11.60
C GLN A 203 -9.36 -1.64 11.42
N LEU A 204 -9.87 -1.47 10.20
CA LEU A 204 -10.82 -0.40 9.85
C LEU A 204 -12.19 -0.61 10.52
N ASN A 205 -12.50 -1.83 10.95
CA ASN A 205 -13.72 -2.17 11.68
C ASN A 205 -13.83 -1.47 13.04
N GLN A 206 -12.73 -0.92 13.58
CA GLN A 206 -12.78 -0.06 14.76
C GLN A 206 -13.55 1.24 14.52
N TYR A 207 -13.76 1.61 13.25
CA TYR A 207 -14.51 2.78 12.82
C TYR A 207 -15.94 2.46 12.40
N ASP A 208 -16.46 1.26 12.66
CA ASP A 208 -17.89 0.99 12.47
C ASP A 208 -18.76 1.59 13.59
#